data_AF-A0A6G1RLB6-F1
#
_entry.id   AF-A0A6G1RLB6-F1
#
_cell.length_a   1.000
_cell.length_b   1.000
_cell.length_c   1.000
_cell.angle_alpha   90.00
_cell.angle_beta   90.00
_cell.angle_gamma   90.00
#
_symmetry.space_group_name_H-M   'P 1'
#
loop_
_entity.id
_entity.type
_entity.pdbx_description
1 polymer ?
#
loop_
_entity_poly.entity_id
_entity_poly.type
_entity_poly.pdbx_seq_one_letter_code
_entity_poly.pdbx_strand_id
1 'polypeptide(L)'
;IFWPASANKVEECKMAGKDPTHGCGNFVRVIQSYNRTHLYVCGSGAFSPVCVYVNRGRRSEEQVFKIDSKCESGKGRCSFNPNVNTVSVMINEELFSGMYIDFMGTDTA
;
A
#
# COMPACT_ATOMS: atom_id res chain seq x y z
N ILE A 1 -2.33 3.98 13.59
CA ILE A 1 -3.07 2.91 12.88
C ILE A 1 -2.13 1.71 12.73
N PHE A 2 -2.56 0.52 13.13
CA PHE A 2 -1.86 -0.72 12.86
C PHE A 2 -2.55 -1.41 11.68
N TRP A 3 -1.84 -1.63 10.57
CA TRP A 3 -2.41 -2.18 9.32
C TRP A 3 -1.53 -3.32 8.78
N PRO A 4 -1.54 -4.50 9.43
CA PRO A 4 -0.75 -5.64 9.00
C PRO A 4 -1.33 -6.29 7.74
N ALA A 5 -0.51 -7.11 7.07
CA ALA A 5 -1.01 -8.04 6.06
C ALA A 5 -1.89 -9.11 6.73
N SER A 6 -2.81 -9.72 5.97
CA SER A 6 -3.62 -10.81 6.50
C SER A 6 -2.77 -12.06 6.75
N ALA A 7 -3.12 -12.85 7.76
CA ALA A 7 -2.36 -14.06 8.10
C ALA A 7 -2.20 -15.01 6.90
N ASN A 8 -3.24 -15.15 6.06
CA ASN A 8 -3.18 -15.96 4.85
C ASN A 8 -2.12 -15.44 3.85
N LYS A 9 -2.04 -14.11 3.64
CA LYS A 9 -1.02 -13.52 2.74
C LYS A 9 0.39 -13.61 3.31
N VAL A 10 0.53 -13.47 4.62
CA VAL A 10 1.81 -13.72 5.29
C VAL A 10 2.28 -15.15 5.04
N GLU A 11 1.38 -16.13 5.16
CA GLU A 11 1.72 -17.54 4.95
C GLU A 11 2.05 -17.85 3.48
N GLU A 12 1.25 -17.35 2.54
CA GLU A 12 1.54 -17.44 1.09
C GLU A 12 2.92 -16.85 0.76
N CYS A 13 3.26 -15.69 1.33
CA CYS A 13 4.54 -15.02 1.14
C CYS A 13 5.73 -15.88 1.62
N LYS A 14 5.58 -16.54 2.78
CA LYS A 14 6.58 -17.46 3.31
C LYS A 14 6.73 -18.70 2.43
N MET A 15 5.62 -19.30 1.98
CA MET A 15 5.65 -20.43 1.04
C MET A 15 6.34 -20.06 -0.28
N ALA A 16 6.23 -18.81 -0.71
CA ALA A 16 6.94 -18.27 -1.88
C ALA A 16 8.44 -18.02 -1.64
N GLY A 17 8.99 -18.39 -0.47
CA GLY A 17 10.42 -18.30 -0.15
C GLY A 17 10.92 -16.88 0.16
N LYS A 18 10.03 -15.94 0.49
CA LYS A 18 10.42 -14.58 0.89
C LYS A 18 10.83 -14.54 2.37
N ASP A 19 11.59 -13.51 2.74
CA ASP A 19 12.03 -13.30 4.12
C ASP A 19 10.81 -13.14 5.06
N PRO A 20 10.61 -14.05 6.03
CA PRO A 20 9.47 -13.98 6.95
C PRO A 20 9.52 -12.80 7.91
N THR A 21 10.71 -12.31 8.24
CA THR A 21 10.95 -11.27 9.25
C THR A 21 10.92 -9.88 8.62
N HIS A 22 11.50 -9.74 7.42
CA HIS A 22 11.68 -8.44 6.76
C HIS A 22 10.98 -8.31 5.40
N GLY A 23 10.34 -9.37 4.89
CA GLY A 23 9.65 -9.36 3.59
C GLY A 23 8.13 -9.52 3.68
N CYS A 24 7.64 -10.39 4.57
CA CYS A 24 6.22 -10.78 4.61
C CYS A 24 5.32 -9.88 5.47
N GLY A 25 5.68 -8.61 5.65
CA GLY A 25 4.85 -7.59 6.29
C GLY A 25 4.06 -6.74 5.28
N ASN A 26 3.20 -5.86 5.79
CA ASN A 26 2.63 -4.78 4.98
C ASN A 26 3.46 -3.51 5.16
N PHE A 27 4.25 -3.17 4.16
CA PHE A 27 5.11 -1.98 4.18
C PHE A 27 4.44 -0.88 3.37
N VAL A 28 4.17 0.27 3.98
CA VAL A 28 3.54 1.41 3.29
C VAL A 28 4.51 1.96 2.25
N ARG A 29 4.03 2.10 1.01
CA ARG A 29 4.82 2.57 -0.15
C ARG A 29 4.24 3.82 -0.81
N VAL A 30 2.93 4.01 -0.71
CA VAL A 30 2.22 5.15 -1.29
C VAL A 30 1.36 5.80 -0.22
N ILE A 31 1.48 7.12 -0.09
CA ILE A 31 0.58 7.97 0.69
C ILE A 31 0.31 9.20 -0.17
N GLN A 32 -0.95 9.39 -0.58
CA GLN A 32 -1.38 10.53 -1.39
C GLN A 32 -2.62 11.18 -0.78
N SER A 33 -2.81 12.48 -0.97
CA SER A 33 -4.07 13.12 -0.60
C SER A 33 -5.13 12.78 -1.65
N TYR A 34 -6.17 12.04 -1.25
CA TYR A 34 -7.29 11.73 -2.14
C TYR A 34 -8.25 12.90 -2.24
N ASN A 35 -8.74 13.37 -1.09
CA ASN A 35 -9.61 14.53 -1.02
C ASN A 35 -9.33 15.33 0.27
N ARG A 36 -10.23 16.25 0.63
CA ARG A 36 -10.07 17.12 1.81
C ARG A 36 -10.01 16.36 3.14
N THR A 37 -10.59 15.16 3.21
CA THR A 37 -10.73 14.38 4.45
C THR A 37 -10.02 13.04 4.43
N HIS A 38 -9.60 12.54 3.26
CA HIS A 38 -9.02 11.21 3.10
C HIS A 38 -7.64 11.24 2.46
N LEU A 39 -6.79 10.33 2.92
CA LEU A 39 -5.56 9.91 2.26
C LEU A 39 -5.84 8.60 1.50
N TYR A 40 -5.21 8.43 0.34
CA TYR A 40 -5.06 7.16 -0.34
C TYR A 40 -3.72 6.53 0.06
N VAL A 41 -3.76 5.35 0.66
CA VAL A 41 -2.57 4.69 1.21
C VAL A 41 -2.45 3.29 0.66
N CYS A 42 -1.29 2.93 0.10
CA CYS A 42 -1.02 1.57 -0.35
C CYS A 42 0.23 1.00 0.30
N GLY A 43 0.23 -0.31 0.51
CA GLY A 43 1.37 -1.06 1.03
C GLY A 43 1.54 -2.42 0.37
N SER A 44 2.71 -3.01 0.56
CA SER A 44 3.13 -4.25 -0.11
C SER A 44 2.30 -5.49 0.28
N GLY A 45 1.59 -5.46 1.40
CA GLY A 45 0.65 -6.51 1.81
C GLY A 45 1.22 -7.93 1.81
N ALA A 46 2.46 -8.13 2.26
CA ALA A 46 3.20 -9.40 2.18
C ALA A 46 3.32 -9.91 0.73
N PHE A 47 3.91 -9.10 -0.15
CA PHE A 47 3.96 -9.37 -1.60
C PHE A 47 2.56 -9.60 -2.21
N SER A 48 1.54 -8.95 -1.66
CA SER A 48 0.19 -8.89 -2.19
C SER A 48 -0.33 -7.45 -2.00
N PRO A 49 0.11 -6.50 -2.85
CA PRO A 49 -0.17 -5.08 -2.68
C PRO A 49 -1.66 -4.79 -2.45
N VAL A 50 -1.91 -3.92 -1.48
CA VAL A 50 -3.26 -3.49 -1.07
C VAL A 50 -3.28 -1.98 -0.85
N CYS A 51 -4.44 -1.36 -1.09
CA CYS A 51 -4.69 0.05 -0.85
C CYS A 51 -5.93 0.26 0.01
N VAL A 52 -5.94 1.34 0.79
CA VAL A 52 -7.06 1.75 1.65
C VAL A 52 -7.19 3.27 1.63
N TYR A 53 -8.37 3.76 2.01
CA TYR A 53 -8.58 5.16 2.34
C TYR A 53 -8.40 5.35 3.85
N VAL A 54 -7.65 6.39 4.24
CA VAL A 54 -7.49 6.77 5.65
C VAL A 54 -8.16 8.11 5.86
N ASN A 55 -9.19 8.13 6.69
CA ASN A 55 -9.85 9.35 7.11
C ASN A 55 -8.93 10.07 8.11
N ARG A 56 -8.50 11.27 7.71
CA ARG A 56 -7.60 12.16 8.47
C ARG A 56 -8.33 13.35 9.13
N GLY A 57 -9.66 13.39 9.03
CA GLY A 57 -10.46 14.57 9.40
C GLY A 57 -10.33 15.71 8.39
N ARG A 58 -11.14 16.76 8.56
CA ARG A 58 -11.11 17.93 7.67
C ARG A 58 -10.03 18.92 8.09
N ARG A 59 -9.71 18.96 9.37
CA ARG A 59 -8.69 19.82 9.96
C ARG A 59 -7.78 19.02 10.88
N SER A 60 -6.55 19.48 11.08
CA SER A 60 -5.55 18.82 11.92
C SER A 60 -5.96 18.71 13.40
N GLU A 61 -6.79 19.63 13.88
CA GLU A 61 -7.23 19.67 15.28
C GLU A 61 -8.24 18.56 15.63
N GLU A 62 -8.92 17.98 14.65
CA GLU A 62 -9.91 16.92 14.88
C GLU A 62 -9.26 15.59 15.31
N GLN A 63 -7.95 15.43 15.12
CA GLN A 63 -7.16 14.23 15.48
C GLN A 63 -7.77 12.90 15.00
N VAL A 64 -8.53 12.92 13.90
CA VAL A 64 -9.10 11.72 13.29
C VAL A 64 -8.02 11.03 12.46
N PHE A 65 -7.75 9.76 12.74
CA PHE A 65 -6.86 8.96 11.92
C PHE A 65 -7.29 7.48 11.95
N LYS A 66 -8.18 7.12 11.02
CA LYS A 66 -8.77 5.77 10.95
C LYS A 66 -8.84 5.26 9.51
N ILE A 67 -8.72 3.95 9.33
CA ILE A 67 -8.95 3.30 8.03
C ILE A 67 -10.45 3.31 7.74
N ASP A 68 -10.83 3.83 6.58
CA ASP A 68 -12.18 3.78 6.02
C ASP A 68 -12.18 2.70 4.92
N SER A 69 -12.89 1.59 5.17
CA SER A 69 -12.50 0.22 4.80
C SER A 69 -12.76 -0.24 3.35
N LYS A 70 -12.52 0.61 2.33
CA LYS A 70 -12.38 0.12 0.96
C LYS A 70 -10.97 -0.44 0.72
N CYS A 71 -10.76 -1.69 1.12
CA CYS A 71 -9.55 -2.44 0.73
C CYS A 71 -9.61 -2.74 -0.77
N GLU A 72 -8.73 -2.11 -1.53
CA GLU A 72 -8.59 -2.32 -2.97
C GLU A 72 -7.28 -3.05 -3.27
N SER A 73 -7.19 -3.66 -4.46
CA SER A 73 -5.92 -4.18 -4.94
C SER A 73 -4.92 -3.03 -5.14
N GLY A 74 -3.68 -3.23 -4.67
CA GLY A 74 -2.57 -2.32 -4.90
C GLY A 74 -1.73 -2.68 -6.12
N LYS A 75 -2.11 -3.72 -6.88
CA LYS A 75 -1.42 -4.09 -8.13
C LYS A 75 -1.49 -2.91 -9.10
N GLY A 76 -0.35 -2.55 -9.70
CA GLY A 76 -0.27 -1.37 -10.57
C GLY A 76 -0.33 -0.02 -9.82
N ARG A 77 -0.40 -0.02 -8.48
CA ARG A 77 -0.37 1.19 -7.63
C ARG A 77 0.82 1.27 -6.68
N CYS A 78 1.28 0.14 -6.13
CA CYS A 78 2.53 0.06 -5.37
C CYS A 78 3.23 -1.29 -5.50
N SER A 79 4.54 -1.32 -5.25
CA SER A 79 5.38 -2.49 -5.50
C SER A 79 5.09 -3.64 -4.56
N PHE A 80 5.22 -4.86 -5.08
CA PHE A 80 5.13 -6.11 -4.32
C PHE A 80 6.27 -6.25 -3.31
N ASN A 81 7.49 -5.97 -3.75
CA ASN A 81 8.69 -6.08 -2.93
C ASN A 81 8.92 -4.77 -2.16
N PRO A 82 8.99 -4.80 -0.81
CA PRO A 82 9.21 -3.59 0.00
C PRO A 82 10.57 -2.91 -0.26
N ASN A 83 11.55 -3.64 -0.78
CA ASN A 83 12.90 -3.13 -1.04
C ASN A 83 13.02 -2.38 -2.38
N VAL A 84 11.96 -2.35 -3.18
CA VAL A 84 11.94 -1.71 -4.50
C VAL A 84 11.17 -0.40 -4.43
N ASN A 85 11.67 0.64 -5.10
CA ASN A 85 11.09 1.98 -5.06
C ASN A 85 9.77 2.06 -5.82
N THR A 86 8.87 2.90 -5.31
CA THR A 86 7.61 3.30 -5.97
C THR A 86 7.59 4.82 -5.98
N VAL A 87 7.34 5.43 -7.13
CA VAL A 87 7.04 6.86 -7.26
C VAL A 87 5.55 6.99 -7.53
N SER A 88 4.89 8.00 -6.93
CA SER A 88 3.47 8.24 -7.17
C SER A 88 3.08 9.71 -7.04
N VAL A 89 1.99 10.07 -7.71
CA VAL A 89 1.30 11.36 -7.55
C VAL A 89 -0.20 11.15 -7.73
N MET A 90 -1.00 11.90 -6.98
CA MET A 90 -2.46 11.93 -7.13
C MET A 90 -2.89 13.26 -7.75
N ILE A 91 -3.61 13.20 -8.87
CA ILE A 91 -4.12 14.36 -9.61
C ILE A 91 -5.58 14.11 -9.91
N ASN A 92 -6.47 15.02 -9.50
CA ASN A 92 -7.92 14.89 -9.72
C ASN A 92 -8.48 13.51 -9.30
N GLU A 93 -8.07 13.02 -8.12
CA GLU A 93 -8.49 11.73 -7.57
C GLU A 93 -8.00 10.48 -8.35
N GLU A 94 -7.14 10.68 -9.37
CA GLU A 94 -6.48 9.61 -10.12
C GLU A 94 -5.02 9.42 -9.66
N LEU A 95 -4.60 8.16 -9.50
CA LEU A 95 -3.25 7.81 -9.11
C LEU A 95 -2.39 7.55 -10.35
N PHE A 96 -1.28 8.27 -10.45
CA PHE A 96 -0.19 7.95 -11.36
C PHE A 96 0.95 7.39 -10.53
N SER A 97 1.49 6.24 -10.91
CA SER A 97 2.60 5.60 -10.22
C SER A 97 3.57 4.97 -11.20
N GLY A 98 4.86 5.16 -10.95
CA GLY A 98 5.94 4.49 -11.66
C GLY A 98 6.63 3.50 -10.72
N MET A 99 6.68 2.23 -11.12
CA MET A 99 7.22 1.17 -10.27
C MET A 99 7.45 -0.14 -11.03
N TYR A 100 8.02 -1.13 -10.32
CA TYR A 100 8.00 -2.51 -10.77
C TYR A 100 6.65 -3.17 -10.41
N ILE A 101 5.94 -3.66 -11.43
CA ILE A 101 4.57 -4.17 -11.34
C ILE A 101 4.47 -5.66 -11.05
N ASP A 102 5.55 -6.41 -11.24
CA ASP A 102 5.56 -7.85 -11.06
C ASP A 102 6.05 -8.28 -9.68
N PHE A 103 5.73 -9.52 -9.33
CA PHE A 103 6.15 -10.16 -8.10
C PHE A 103 7.68 -10.33 -8.02
N MET A 104 8.35 -10.43 -9.17
CA MET A 104 9.81 -10.58 -9.26
C MET A 104 10.56 -9.25 -9.16
N GLY A 105 9.89 -8.12 -9.36
CA GLY A 105 10.53 -6.80 -9.38
C GLY A 105 11.37 -6.57 -10.63
N THR A 106 10.99 -7.18 -11.75
CA THR A 106 11.72 -7.13 -13.03
C THR A 106 10.94 -6.43 -14.15
N ASP A 107 9.62 -6.31 -14.02
CA ASP A 107 8.75 -5.68 -15.02
C ASP A 107 8.38 -4.26 -14.57
N THR A 108 8.72 -3.25 -15.38
CA THR A 108 8.50 -1.83 -15.08
C THR A 108 7.26 -1.31 -15.79
N ALA A 109 6.40 -0.56 -15.08
CA ALA A 109 5.30 0.20 -15.69
C ALA A 109 5.31 1.67 -15.25
#